data_AF-A0A4R7S3M8-F1
#
_entry.id   AF-A0A4R7S3M8-F1
#
_cell.length_a   1.000
_cell.length_b   1.000
_cell.length_c   1.000
_cell.angle_alpha   90.00
_cell.angle_beta   90.00
_cell.angle_gamma   90.00
#
_symmetry.space_group_name_H-M   'P 1'
#
loop_
_entity.id
_entity.type
_entity.pdbx_description
1 polymer ?
#
loop_
_entity_poly.entity_id
_entity_poly.type
_entity_poly.pdbx_seq_one_letter_code
_entity_poly.pdbx_strand_id
1 'polypeptide(L)'
;MKVVLEEDAKQDLRESFHFYEENETGAGWYFLEKIQEEIRSLGQIGGIHRKRHGFHFYASRRFPHGVFYQVEHDTVKIAAILDSRRHPSLLQDILRTR
;
A
#
# COMPACT_ATOMS: atom_id res chain seq x y z
N MET A 1 3.00 15.44 8.05
CA MET A 1 3.41 14.06 8.37
C MET A 1 4.45 13.52 7.40
N LYS A 2 5.49 12.91 7.95
CA LYS A 2 6.45 12.07 7.22
C LYS A 2 5.79 10.76 6.82
N VAL A 3 6.09 10.22 5.65
CA VAL A 3 5.65 8.88 5.24
C VAL A 3 6.82 7.91 5.33
N VAL A 4 6.61 6.75 5.95
CA VAL A 4 7.60 5.69 6.11
C VAL A 4 6.99 4.37 5.67
N LEU A 5 7.70 3.61 4.84
CA LEU A 5 7.34 2.25 4.49
C LEU A 5 8.04 1.27 5.42
N GLU A 6 7.28 0.36 6.00
CA GLU A 6 7.82 -0.80 6.71
C GLU A 6 8.40 -1.81 5.71
N GLU A 7 9.27 -2.71 6.18
CA GLU A 7 9.97 -3.66 5.29
C GLU A 7 8.98 -4.54 4.51
N ASP A 8 7.89 -4.90 5.16
CA ASP A 8 6.81 -5.68 4.56
C ASP A 8 6.10 -4.92 3.43
N ALA A 9 5.79 -3.64 3.62
CA ALA A 9 5.23 -2.82 2.56
C ALA A 9 6.21 -2.64 1.38
N LYS A 10 7.53 -2.60 1.64
CA LYS A 10 8.54 -2.58 0.57
C LYS A 10 8.56 -3.90 -0.19
N GLN A 11 8.38 -5.02 0.50
CA GLN A 11 8.29 -6.34 -0.13
C GLN A 11 7.03 -6.45 -1.00
N ASP A 12 5.88 -6.00 -0.50
CA ASP A 12 4.63 -5.96 -1.27
C ASP A 12 4.77 -5.15 -2.59
N LEU A 13 5.50 -4.04 -2.54
CA LEU A 13 5.81 -3.24 -3.74
C LEU A 13 6.69 -3.99 -4.73
N ARG A 14 7.71 -4.73 -4.27
CA ARG A 14 8.57 -5.54 -5.16
C ARG A 14 7.76 -6.64 -5.83
N GLU A 15 6.94 -7.36 -5.08
CA GLU A 15 6.08 -8.41 -5.64
C GLU A 15 5.10 -7.84 -6.67
N SER A 16 4.47 -6.71 -6.36
CA SER A 16 3.55 -6.05 -7.29
C SER A 16 4.28 -5.52 -8.53
N PHE A 17 5.48 -4.97 -8.38
CA PHE A 17 6.32 -4.54 -9.50
C PHE A 17 6.61 -5.70 -10.45
N HIS A 18 7.12 -6.82 -9.92
CA HIS A 18 7.43 -7.99 -10.74
C HIS A 18 6.19 -8.56 -11.43
N PHE A 19 5.06 -8.64 -10.72
CA PHE A 19 3.79 -9.06 -11.32
C PHE A 19 3.42 -8.22 -12.55
N TYR A 20 3.51 -6.89 -12.48
CA TYR A 20 3.18 -6.04 -13.64
C TYR A 20 4.24 -6.12 -14.73
N GLU A 21 5.53 -6.12 -14.38
CA GLU A 21 6.63 -6.17 -15.34
C GLU A 21 6.68 -7.48 -16.13
N GLU A 22 6.29 -8.60 -15.51
CA GLU A 22 6.15 -9.91 -16.18
C GLU A 22 4.99 -9.95 -17.19
N ASN A 23 3.93 -9.16 -16.95
CA ASN A 23 2.78 -9.08 -17.85
C ASN A 23 3.07 -8.18 -19.07
N GLU A 24 3.72 -7.03 -18.85
CA GLU A 24 4.11 -6.10 -19.90
C GLU A 24 5.36 -5.32 -19.48
N THR A 25 6.39 -5.33 -20.33
CA THR A 25 7.63 -4.60 -20.07
C THR A 25 7.36 -3.11 -19.87
N GLY A 26 7.83 -2.55 -18.76
CA GLY A 26 7.60 -1.16 -18.35
C GLY A 26 6.36 -0.94 -17.48
N ALA A 27 5.42 -1.91 -17.41
CA ALA A 27 4.23 -1.76 -16.57
C ALA A 27 4.56 -1.79 -15.07
N GLY A 28 5.61 -2.51 -14.65
CA GLY A 28 6.09 -2.50 -13.27
C GLY A 28 6.60 -1.13 -12.85
N TRP A 29 7.38 -0.48 -13.73
CA TRP A 29 7.87 0.88 -13.51
C TRP A 29 6.74 1.90 -13.44
N TYR A 30 5.77 1.80 -14.35
CA TYR A 30 4.59 2.65 -14.33
C TYR A 30 3.77 2.47 -13.03
N PHE A 31 3.58 1.23 -12.58
CA PHE A 31 2.96 0.95 -11.27
C PHE A 31 3.72 1.64 -10.14
N LEU A 32 5.04 1.46 -10.07
CA LEU A 32 5.86 1.99 -8.99
C LEU A 32 5.83 3.52 -8.94
N GLU A 33 5.91 4.18 -10.10
CA GLU A 33 5.82 5.64 -10.19
C GLU A 33 4.51 6.16 -9.59
N LYS A 34 3.39 5.56 -9.99
CA LYS A 34 2.05 6.01 -9.58
C LYS A 34 1.69 5.65 -8.15
N ILE A 35 2.05 4.46 -7.67
CA ILE A 35 1.79 4.12 -6.28
C ILE A 35 2.61 4.99 -5.32
N GLN A 36 3.85 5.34 -5.69
CA GLN A 36 4.66 6.25 -4.89
C GLN A 36 4.11 7.68 -4.87
N GLU A 37 3.56 8.19 -5.98
CA GLU A 37 2.84 9.48 -6.01
C GLU A 37 1.68 9.49 -5.01
N GLU A 38 0.86 8.43 -5.03
CA GLU A 38 -0.28 8.30 -4.12
C GLU A 38 0.16 8.16 -2.65
N ILE A 39 1.17 7.34 -2.37
CA ILE A 39 1.74 7.16 -1.03
C ILE A 39 2.29 8.47 -0.47
N ARG A 40 2.99 9.27 -1.28
CA ARG A 40 3.49 10.60 -0.85
C ARG A 40 2.33 11.53 -0.46
N SER A 41 1.20 11.47 -1.17
CA SER A 41 0.02 12.28 -0.85
C SER A 41 -0.57 11.94 0.53
N LEU A 42 -0.41 10.70 1.03
CA LEU A 42 -0.86 10.32 2.37
C LEU A 42 -0.19 11.12 3.49
N GLY A 43 0.98 11.73 3.25
CA GLY A 43 1.58 12.66 4.22
C GLY A 43 0.73 13.90 4.52
N GLN A 44 -0.20 14.24 3.62
CA GLN A 44 -1.13 15.39 3.74
C GLN A 44 -2.52 14.96 4.21
N ILE A 45 -2.99 13.77 3.79
CA ILE A 45 -4.35 13.26 4.07
C ILE A 45 -4.35 12.05 5.02
N GLY A 46 -3.25 11.79 5.74
CA GLY A 46 -3.17 10.73 6.74
C GLY A 46 -4.19 10.93 7.86
N GLY A 47 -4.68 9.85 8.46
CA GLY A 47 -5.59 9.89 9.61
C GLY A 47 -7.09 10.07 9.31
N ILE A 48 -7.50 10.59 8.15
CA ILE A 48 -8.93 10.80 7.82
C ILE A 48 -9.61 9.56 7.23
N HIS A 49 -8.84 8.58 6.77
CA HIS A 49 -9.38 7.38 6.13
C HIS A 49 -10.01 6.43 7.14
N ARG A 50 -11.07 5.72 6.73
CA ARG A 50 -11.72 4.70 7.59
C ARG A 50 -10.73 3.59 7.92
N LYS A 51 -10.88 3.01 9.12
CA LYS A 51 -10.07 1.87 9.53
C LYS A 51 -10.67 0.56 9.03
N ARG A 52 -9.80 -0.35 8.59
CA ARG A 52 -10.12 -1.74 8.24
C ARG A 52 -9.05 -2.64 8.86
N HIS A 53 -9.46 -3.69 9.57
CA HIS A 53 -8.55 -4.59 10.28
C HIS A 53 -7.58 -3.88 11.24
N GLY A 54 -7.98 -2.75 11.83
CA GLY A 54 -7.14 -1.97 12.76
C GLY A 54 -6.28 -0.87 12.12
N PHE A 55 -6.11 -0.89 10.79
CA PHE A 55 -5.30 0.07 10.03
C PHE A 55 -6.18 1.09 9.31
N HIS A 56 -5.69 2.31 9.11
CA HIS A 56 -6.30 3.20 8.12
C HIS A 56 -6.13 2.58 6.72
N PHE A 57 -7.19 2.64 5.91
CA PHE A 57 -7.22 2.03 4.59
C PHE A 57 -7.43 3.09 3.51
N TYR A 58 -6.50 3.14 2.56
CA TYR A 58 -6.61 3.94 1.34
C TYR A 58 -6.63 3.02 0.13
N ALA A 59 -7.67 3.12 -0.69
CA ALA A 59 -7.72 2.42 -1.97
C ALA A 59 -7.01 3.25 -3.04
N SER A 60 -6.05 2.65 -3.74
CA SER A 60 -5.39 3.29 -4.86
C SER A 60 -6.38 3.62 -5.96
N ARG A 61 -6.17 4.74 -6.65
CA ARG A 61 -7.11 5.24 -7.66
C ARG A 61 -6.87 4.60 -9.03
N ARG A 62 -5.63 4.18 -9.29
CA ARG A 62 -5.19 3.65 -10.58
C ARG A 62 -5.02 2.14 -10.59
N PHE A 63 -4.61 1.58 -9.45
CA PHE A 63 -4.35 0.16 -9.33
C PHE A 63 -5.32 -0.46 -8.32
N PRO A 64 -5.66 -1.74 -8.47
CA PRO A 64 -6.51 -2.44 -7.53
C PRO A 64 -5.73 -2.78 -6.24
N HIS A 65 -5.08 -1.79 -5.63
CA HIS A 65 -4.23 -1.93 -4.46
C HIS A 65 -4.82 -1.18 -3.27
N GLY A 66 -4.69 -1.76 -2.09
CA GLY A 66 -5.06 -1.18 -0.82
C GLY A 66 -3.81 -0.86 0.00
N VAL A 67 -3.67 0.39 0.41
CA VAL A 67 -2.61 0.85 1.31
C VAL A 67 -3.14 0.84 2.74
N PHE A 68 -2.50 0.03 3.58
CA PHE A 68 -2.81 -0.09 5.01
C PHE A 68 -1.73 0.63 5.81
N TYR A 69 -2.15 1.58 6.65
CA TYR A 69 -1.21 2.41 7.38
C TYR A 69 -1.73 2.81 8.75
N GLN A 70 -0.82 3.24 9.61
CA GLN A 70 -1.11 3.84 10.91
C GLN A 70 -0.54 5.26 10.96
N VAL A 71 -1.12 6.09 11.81
CA VAL A 71 -0.60 7.42 12.11
C VAL A 71 -0.10 7.40 13.53
N GLU A 72 1.21 7.62 13.70
CA GLU A 72 1.84 7.79 15.00
C GLU A 72 2.54 9.15 15.03
N HIS A 73 2.14 10.01 15.96
CA HIS A 73 2.62 11.39 16.06
C HIS A 73 2.43 12.13 14.71
N ASP A 74 3.53 12.54 14.06
CA ASP A 74 3.52 13.16 12.72
C ASP A 74 4.07 12.20 11.64
N THR A 75 3.91 10.88 11.82
CA THR A 75 4.37 9.87 10.85
C THR A 75 3.25 8.96 10.40
N VAL A 76 3.08 8.86 9.08
CA VAL A 76 2.28 7.84 8.40
C VAL A 76 3.18 6.63 8.17
N LYS A 77 2.95 5.56 8.92
CA LYS A 77 3.64 4.27 8.79
C LYS A 77 2.82 3.34 7.92
N ILE A 78 3.33 2.98 6.75
CA ILE A 78 2.67 2.07 5.82
C ILE A 78 3.13 0.65 6.13
N ALA A 79 2.19 -0.16 6.60
CA ALA A 79 2.41 -1.53 7.01
C ALA A 79 2.28 -2.51 5.84
N ALA A 80 1.36 -2.24 4.90
CA ALA A 80 1.13 -3.11 3.76
C ALA A 80 0.56 -2.38 2.53
N ILE A 81 0.88 -2.87 1.34
CA ILE A 81 0.39 -2.38 0.04
C ILE A 81 -0.11 -3.57 -0.78
N LEU A 82 -1.35 -3.98 -0.57
CA LEU A 82 -1.84 -5.28 -1.01
C LEU A 82 -2.77 -5.17 -2.22
N ASP A 83 -2.61 -6.09 -3.18
CA ASP A 83 -3.55 -6.25 -4.29
C ASP A 83 -4.91 -6.74 -3.77
N SER A 84 -5.94 -5.90 -3.93
CA SER A 84 -7.31 -6.11 -3.47
C SER A 84 -8.09 -7.12 -4.30
N ARG A 85 -7.55 -7.59 -5.44
CA ARG A 85 -8.13 -8.70 -6.21
C ARG A 85 -7.85 -10.06 -5.58
N ARG A 86 -6.86 -10.14 -4.68
CA ARG A 86 -6.57 -11.36 -3.91
C ARG A 86 -7.72 -11.68 -2.96
N HIS A 87 -7.87 -12.96 -2.61
CA HIS A 87 -8.94 -13.40 -1.72
C HIS A 87 -8.96 -12.60 -0.40
N PRO A 88 -10.12 -12.06 0.04
CA PRO A 88 -10.19 -11.19 1.21
C PRO A 88 -9.70 -11.81 2.52
N SER A 89 -9.83 -13.14 2.69
CA SER A 89 -9.31 -13.87 3.85
C SER A 89 -7.79 -13.83 3.92
N LEU A 90 -7.11 -13.95 2.77
CA LEU A 90 -5.65 -13.86 2.69
C LEU A 90 -5.14 -12.48 3.14
N LEU A 91 -5.87 -11.42 2.78
CA LEU A 91 -5.52 -10.05 3.21
C LEU A 91 -5.63 -9.91 4.72
N GLN A 92 -6.64 -10.51 5.34
CA GLN A 92 -6.79 -10.49 6.79
C GLN A 92 -5.65 -11.23 7.50
N ASP A 93 -5.24 -12.40 6.98
CA ASP A 93 -4.15 -13.17 7.58
C ASP A 93 -2.81 -12.47 7.46
N ILE A 94 -2.51 -11.87 6.30
CA ILE A 94 -1.31 -11.03 6.12
C ILE A 94 -1.31 -9.89 7.15
N LEU A 95 -2.42 -9.14 7.25
CA LEU A 95 -2.52 -8.00 8.16
C LEU A 95 -2.47 -8.36 9.65
N ARG A 96 -2.73 -9.62 10.03
CA ARG A 96 -2.53 -10.08 11.41
C ARG A 96 -1.07 -10.27 11.78
N THR A 97 -0.21 -10.41 10.78
CA THR A 97 1.25 -10.55 10.94
C THR A 97 2.02 -9.25 10.73
N ARG A 98 1.31 -8.17 10.38
CA ARG A 98 1.86 -6.81 10.23
C ARG A 98 1.62 -5.96 11.47
#